data_AF-A0A6B0GQA5-F1
#
_entry.id   AF-A0A6B0GQA5-F1
#
_cell.length_a   1.000
_cell.length_b   1.000
_cell.length_c   1.000
_cell.angle_alpha   90.00
_cell.angle_beta   90.00
_cell.angle_gamma   90.00
#
_symmetry.space_group_name_H-M   'P 1'
#
loop_
_entity.id
_entity.type
_entity.pdbx_description
1 polymer ?
#
loop_
_entity_poly.entity_id
_entity_poly.type
_entity_poly.pdbx_seq_one_letter_code
_entity_poly.pdbx_strand_id
1 'polypeptide(L)'
;MRAFVLTDIEGVAGVDSFDRTRTTDEALKGPAMDQLAREVQACVEGIRSVHPNARCTVWDGHGSGGLREEDVAAVEGARYVSAGQPYWDLDGYDAVYFVGQHAMAGTAFAPLAHTYSSRHVAYYRLNRFFVGEFGARALVAGQQGVPTVCLAGDDKAAREAENVVPDIETAVVKEGTGLESADHLASDAACERVREVAARATRRVDDVAPFDRIEPPYSLEIRYVDPHDDEDLPDRIDRSLVTRIDARTVRIESGDLADMPF
;
A
#
# COMPACT_ATOMS: atom_id res chain seq x y z
N MET A 1 12.54 -17.28 6.64
CA MET A 1 11.88 -16.14 6.00
C MET A 1 11.08 -15.34 7.01
N ARG A 2 11.31 -14.03 7.08
CA ARG A 2 10.49 -13.01 7.75
C ARG A 2 9.88 -12.14 6.65
N ALA A 3 8.56 -12.20 6.50
CA ALA A 3 7.83 -11.41 5.52
C ALA A 3 7.08 -10.27 6.23
N PHE A 4 7.09 -9.09 5.63
CA PHE A 4 6.26 -7.97 6.06
C PHE A 4 5.10 -7.82 5.08
N VAL A 5 3.87 -8.02 5.54
CA VAL A 5 2.64 -7.91 4.75
C VAL A 5 1.99 -6.58 5.12
N LEU A 6 2.03 -5.63 4.19
CA LEU A 6 1.36 -4.35 4.28
C LEU A 6 -0.03 -4.49 3.69
N THR A 7 -1.06 -4.08 4.42
CA THR A 7 -2.43 -4.24 3.98
C THR A 7 -3.14 -2.91 3.82
N ASP A 8 -4.02 -2.87 2.83
CA ASP A 8 -5.02 -1.83 2.64
C ASP A 8 -6.34 -2.46 2.18
N ILE A 9 -7.46 -1.74 2.20
CA ILE A 9 -8.78 -2.33 1.96
C ILE A 9 -9.36 -1.96 0.60
N GLU A 10 -8.97 -0.82 0.03
CA GLU A 10 -9.50 -0.30 -1.23
C GLU A 10 -9.26 -1.23 -2.42
N GLY A 11 -8.20 -2.05 -2.40
CA GLY A 11 -7.76 -2.88 -3.53
C GLY A 11 -8.30 -4.31 -3.57
N VAL A 12 -8.98 -4.78 -2.53
CA VAL A 12 -9.48 -6.16 -2.46
C VAL A 12 -10.65 -6.40 -3.41
N ALA A 13 -10.92 -7.67 -3.75
CA ALA A 13 -12.08 -8.02 -4.58
C ALA A 13 -13.41 -7.63 -3.92
N GLY A 14 -14.44 -7.31 -4.70
CA GLY A 14 -15.76 -6.93 -4.17
C GLY A 14 -15.82 -5.56 -3.47
N VAL A 15 -14.75 -4.77 -3.50
CA VAL A 15 -14.69 -3.42 -2.90
C VAL A 15 -14.42 -2.38 -3.98
N ASP A 16 -15.34 -1.43 -4.14
CA ASP A 16 -15.18 -0.30 -5.06
C ASP A 16 -15.94 0.95 -4.58
N SER A 17 -16.23 1.05 -3.26
CA SER A 17 -16.90 2.22 -2.70
C SER A 17 -16.18 2.80 -1.49
N PHE A 18 -15.94 4.10 -1.52
CA PHE A 18 -15.34 4.84 -0.42
C PHE A 18 -16.21 4.85 0.84
N ASP A 19 -17.54 4.71 0.71
CA ASP A 19 -18.45 4.62 1.86
C ASP A 19 -18.20 3.34 2.67
N ARG A 20 -17.63 2.31 2.04
CA ARG A 20 -17.27 1.04 2.66
C ARG A 20 -15.86 1.03 3.21
N THR A 21 -14.94 1.84 2.66
CA THR A 21 -13.55 1.87 3.13
C THR A 21 -13.31 2.98 4.16
N ARG A 22 -13.91 4.16 4.01
CA ARG A 22 -13.65 5.29 4.93
C ARG A 22 -14.31 5.14 6.30
N THR A 23 -15.46 4.45 6.35
CA THR A 23 -16.26 4.33 7.57
C THR A 23 -15.56 3.51 8.65
N THR A 24 -15.90 3.77 9.91
CA THR A 24 -15.56 2.93 11.08
C THR A 24 -16.74 2.04 11.50
N ASP A 25 -17.89 2.15 10.82
CA ASP A 25 -19.04 1.30 11.07
C ASP A 25 -18.81 -0.10 10.48
N GLU A 26 -18.49 -1.06 11.35
CA GLU A 26 -18.28 -2.45 10.96
C GLU A 26 -19.49 -3.11 10.30
N ALA A 27 -20.72 -2.65 10.56
CA ALA A 27 -21.88 -3.20 9.84
C ALA A 27 -21.82 -2.86 8.34
N LEU A 28 -21.21 -1.73 7.99
CA LEU A 28 -21.02 -1.31 6.62
C LEU A 28 -19.69 -1.82 6.02
N LYS A 29 -18.61 -1.77 6.81
CA LYS A 29 -17.24 -2.12 6.39
C LYS A 29 -16.93 -3.61 6.48
N GLY A 30 -17.62 -4.35 7.36
CA GLY A 30 -17.34 -5.75 7.69
C GLY A 30 -17.13 -6.66 6.50
N PRO A 31 -17.97 -6.64 5.44
CA PRO A 31 -17.75 -7.47 4.26
C PRO A 31 -16.42 -7.21 3.54
N ALA A 32 -15.95 -5.96 3.53
CA ALA A 32 -14.65 -5.61 2.96
C ALA A 32 -13.49 -6.10 3.85
N MET A 33 -13.65 -6.03 5.18
CA MET A 33 -12.66 -6.56 6.14
C MET A 33 -12.56 -8.07 6.05
N ASP A 34 -13.70 -8.76 5.94
CA ASP A 34 -13.76 -10.21 5.77
C ASP A 34 -13.02 -10.63 4.49
N GLN A 35 -13.21 -9.88 3.40
CA GLN A 35 -12.51 -10.14 2.16
C GLN A 35 -11.01 -9.86 2.26
N LEU A 36 -10.59 -8.75 2.89
CA LEU A 36 -9.18 -8.45 3.11
C LEU A 36 -8.51 -9.55 3.96
N ALA A 37 -9.16 -9.99 5.03
CA ALA A 37 -8.69 -11.09 5.87
C ALA A 37 -8.44 -12.37 5.05
N ARG A 38 -9.38 -12.72 4.17
CA ARG A 38 -9.25 -13.90 3.29
C ARG A 38 -8.09 -13.78 2.30
N GLU A 39 -7.90 -12.60 1.70
CA GLU A 39 -6.78 -12.35 0.78
C GLU A 39 -5.43 -12.32 1.52
N VAL A 40 -5.38 -11.77 2.74
CA VAL A 40 -4.20 -11.81 3.62
C VAL A 40 -3.85 -13.25 4.00
N GLN A 41 -4.84 -14.04 4.42
CA GLN A 41 -4.65 -15.47 4.71
C GLN A 41 -4.10 -16.20 3.47
N ALA A 42 -4.67 -15.96 2.30
CA ALA A 42 -4.18 -16.54 1.05
C ALA A 42 -2.73 -16.14 0.72
N CYS A 43 -2.36 -14.88 0.95
CA CYS A 43 -0.98 -14.41 0.80
C CYS A 43 -0.03 -15.15 1.75
N VAL A 44 -0.37 -15.25 3.03
CA VAL A 44 0.43 -15.98 4.04
C VAL A 44 0.54 -17.47 3.71
N GLU A 45 -0.54 -18.11 3.28
CA GLU A 45 -0.53 -19.50 2.79
C GLU A 45 0.38 -19.66 1.58
N GLY A 46 0.36 -18.72 0.64
CA GLY A 46 1.24 -18.69 -0.53
C GLY A 46 2.72 -18.62 -0.13
N ILE A 47 3.07 -17.70 0.77
CA ILE A 47 4.43 -17.58 1.33
C ILE A 47 4.85 -18.89 2.01
N ARG A 48 3.99 -19.44 2.89
CA ARG A 48 4.30 -20.64 3.67
C ARG A 48 4.34 -21.92 2.83
N SER A 49 3.67 -21.96 1.68
CA SER A 49 3.78 -23.07 0.72
C SER A 49 5.21 -23.23 0.17
N VAL A 50 6.00 -22.15 0.15
CA VAL A 50 7.40 -22.13 -0.28
C VAL A 50 8.34 -22.19 0.91
N HIS A 51 8.04 -21.45 1.98
CA HIS A 51 8.78 -21.46 3.23
C HIS A 51 7.88 -21.83 4.40
N PRO A 52 7.76 -23.13 4.75
CA PRO A 52 6.82 -23.60 5.79
C PRO A 52 7.02 -22.97 7.18
N ASN A 53 8.22 -22.46 7.48
CA ASN A 53 8.53 -21.79 8.75
C ASN A 53 8.54 -20.26 8.65
N ALA A 54 7.97 -19.69 7.58
CA ALA A 54 7.91 -18.25 7.40
C ALA A 54 7.12 -17.59 8.54
N ARG A 55 7.63 -16.46 9.01
CA ARG A 55 6.95 -15.59 9.97
C ARG A 55 6.50 -14.33 9.24
N CYS A 56 5.20 -14.06 9.23
CA CYS A 56 4.60 -12.94 8.54
C CYS A 56 4.11 -11.91 9.56
N THR A 57 4.67 -10.70 9.52
CA THR A 57 4.08 -9.56 10.23
C THR A 57 3.05 -8.94 9.30
N VAL A 58 1.79 -8.91 9.71
CA VAL A 58 0.70 -8.29 8.96
C VAL A 58 0.39 -6.96 9.62
N TRP A 59 0.68 -5.87 8.92
CA TRP A 59 0.40 -4.52 9.36
C TRP A 59 -0.88 -3.99 8.71
N ASP A 60 -1.87 -3.68 9.53
CA ASP A 60 -3.09 -2.97 9.10
C ASP A 60 -2.74 -1.50 8.84
N GLY A 61 -2.49 -1.20 7.56
CA GLY A 61 -2.09 0.12 7.09
C GLY A 61 -3.26 1.03 6.73
N HIS A 62 -4.50 0.53 6.80
CA HIS A 62 -5.66 1.29 6.38
C HIS A 62 -6.09 2.27 7.49
N GLY A 63 -6.35 3.54 7.12
CA GLY A 63 -6.49 4.65 8.08
C GLY A 63 -7.58 4.46 9.15
N SER A 64 -8.73 3.87 8.80
CA SER A 64 -9.80 3.55 9.76
C SER A 64 -9.87 2.06 10.14
N GLY A 65 -8.78 1.32 9.92
CA GLY A 65 -8.66 -0.12 10.14
C GLY A 65 -9.29 -0.96 9.02
N GLY A 66 -8.58 -1.95 8.52
CA GLY A 66 -9.02 -2.87 7.47
C GLY A 66 -9.18 -4.31 7.95
N LEU A 67 -8.63 -4.66 9.11
CA LEU A 67 -8.57 -6.03 9.62
C LEU A 67 -9.05 -6.12 11.07
N ARG A 68 -9.45 -7.33 11.47
CA ARG A 68 -9.61 -7.69 12.88
C ARG A 68 -8.41 -8.49 13.33
N GLU A 69 -7.99 -8.32 14.58
CA GLU A 69 -6.81 -9.02 15.10
C GLU A 69 -7.00 -10.54 15.07
N GLU A 70 -8.20 -11.02 15.41
CA GLU A 70 -8.56 -12.43 15.41
C GLU A 70 -8.45 -13.10 14.04
N ASP A 71 -8.75 -12.36 12.97
CA ASP A 71 -8.70 -12.87 11.60
C ASP A 71 -7.26 -13.18 11.18
N VAL A 72 -6.29 -12.38 11.67
CA VAL A 72 -4.86 -12.58 11.42
C VAL A 72 -4.24 -13.56 12.41
N ALA A 73 -4.59 -13.45 13.70
CA ALA A 73 -4.02 -14.28 14.77
C ALA A 73 -4.38 -15.77 14.63
N ALA A 74 -5.48 -16.08 13.92
CA ALA A 74 -5.87 -17.44 13.58
C ALA A 74 -4.97 -18.09 12.50
N VAL A 75 -4.21 -17.29 11.73
CA VAL A 75 -3.36 -17.77 10.64
C VAL A 75 -2.00 -18.20 11.16
N GLU A 76 -1.62 -19.46 10.93
CA GLU A 76 -0.34 -19.99 11.40
C GLU A 76 0.84 -19.19 10.83
N GLY A 77 1.72 -18.72 11.71
CA GLY A 77 2.91 -17.95 11.33
C GLY A 77 2.64 -16.48 11.04
N ALA A 78 1.40 -15.99 11.17
CA ALA A 78 1.08 -14.57 11.06
C ALA A 78 1.07 -13.88 12.44
N ARG A 79 1.36 -12.58 12.45
CA ARG A 79 1.23 -11.70 13.62
C ARG A 79 0.62 -10.38 13.19
N TYR A 80 -0.46 -9.97 13.86
CA TYR A 80 -1.12 -8.69 13.64
C TYR A 80 -0.36 -7.51 14.25
N VAL A 81 -0.36 -6.37 13.55
CA VAL A 81 0.12 -5.07 14.02
C VAL A 81 -0.79 -3.98 13.44
N SER A 82 -1.28 -3.06 14.26
CA SER A 82 -2.15 -1.95 13.82
C SER A 82 -1.67 -0.56 14.25
N ALA A 83 -0.60 -0.50 15.04
CA ALA A 83 -0.12 0.74 15.62
C ALA A 83 1.20 1.21 14.98
N GLY A 84 1.33 2.53 14.85
CA GLY A 84 2.54 3.19 14.38
C GLY A 84 2.81 2.96 12.89
N GLN A 85 4.07 3.17 12.51
CA GLN A 85 4.54 3.04 11.13
C GLN A 85 5.70 2.03 11.08
N PRO A 86 5.44 0.73 11.36
CA PRO A 86 6.47 -0.28 11.49
C PRO A 86 7.26 -0.54 10.19
N TYR A 87 6.80 -0.03 9.05
CA TYR A 87 7.53 -0.07 7.78
C TYR A 87 8.80 0.79 7.76
N TRP A 88 9.03 1.64 8.76
CA TRP A 88 10.32 2.34 8.98
C TRP A 88 11.34 1.49 9.76
N ASP A 89 10.97 0.29 10.22
CA ASP A 89 11.87 -0.64 10.93
C ASP A 89 11.72 -2.06 10.36
N LEU A 90 12.34 -2.27 9.20
CA LEU A 90 12.33 -3.53 8.47
C LEU A 90 13.62 -4.36 8.68
N ASP A 91 14.36 -4.12 9.75
CA ASP A 91 15.58 -4.89 10.02
C ASP A 91 15.30 -6.40 10.16
N GLY A 92 16.06 -7.17 9.39
CA GLY A 92 15.96 -8.61 9.28
C GLY A 92 14.66 -9.14 8.66
N TYR A 93 13.89 -8.32 7.94
CA TYR A 93 12.86 -8.81 7.02
C TYR A 93 13.50 -9.15 5.67
N ASP A 94 13.01 -10.22 5.03
CA ASP A 94 13.52 -10.69 3.75
C ASP A 94 12.76 -10.05 2.57
N ALA A 95 11.48 -9.69 2.75
CA ALA A 95 10.64 -9.11 1.70
C ALA A 95 9.38 -8.42 2.23
N VAL A 96 8.87 -7.46 1.45
CA VAL A 96 7.59 -6.78 1.64
C VAL A 96 6.55 -7.27 0.62
N TYR A 97 5.32 -7.46 1.08
CA TYR A 97 4.16 -7.87 0.30
C TYR A 97 3.03 -6.88 0.53
N PHE A 98 2.37 -6.43 -0.53
CA PHE A 98 1.16 -5.60 -0.45
C PHE A 98 -0.09 -6.45 -0.71
N VAL A 99 -1.11 -6.29 0.13
CA VAL A 99 -2.42 -6.94 -0.05
C VAL A 99 -3.54 -5.90 0.04
N GLY A 100 -4.40 -5.88 -0.96
CA GLY A 100 -5.52 -4.93 -1.05
C GLY A 100 -5.09 -3.50 -1.40
N GLN A 101 -3.96 -3.34 -2.09
CA GLN A 101 -3.45 -2.03 -2.50
C GLN A 101 -4.22 -1.47 -3.70
N HIS A 102 -4.43 -0.16 -3.72
CA HIS A 102 -5.03 0.59 -4.82
C HIS A 102 -4.00 1.50 -5.54
N ALA A 103 -4.37 2.02 -6.71
CA ALA A 103 -3.53 2.94 -7.47
C ALA A 103 -3.46 4.36 -6.85
N MET A 104 -2.40 5.10 -7.17
CA MET A 104 -2.18 6.48 -6.75
C MET A 104 -3.24 7.47 -7.24
N ALA A 105 -3.35 8.62 -6.56
CA ALA A 105 -4.26 9.70 -6.91
C ALA A 105 -4.03 10.19 -8.35
N GLY A 106 -5.12 10.50 -9.05
CA GLY A 106 -5.08 10.96 -10.44
C GLY A 106 -4.96 9.85 -11.49
N THR A 107 -4.89 8.58 -11.08
CA THR A 107 -4.88 7.44 -12.01
C THR A 107 -6.25 7.25 -12.66
N ALA A 108 -6.29 7.31 -13.99
CA ALA A 108 -7.54 7.17 -14.75
C ALA A 108 -8.10 5.75 -14.66
N PHE A 109 -9.43 5.65 -14.51
CA PHE A 109 -10.17 4.38 -14.43
C PHE A 109 -9.73 3.44 -13.30
N ALA A 110 -9.00 3.94 -12.30
CA ALA A 110 -8.59 3.16 -11.15
C ALA A 110 -9.63 3.28 -10.01
N PRO A 111 -10.11 2.16 -9.46
CA PRO A 111 -11.07 2.17 -8.37
C PRO A 111 -10.39 2.68 -7.11
N LEU A 112 -11.09 3.57 -6.42
CA LEU A 112 -10.71 4.17 -5.14
C LEU A 112 -9.32 4.84 -5.15
N ALA A 113 -8.84 5.25 -6.33
CA ALA A 113 -7.50 5.78 -6.50
C ALA A 113 -7.29 7.08 -5.73
N HIS A 114 -6.30 7.07 -4.83
CA HIS A 114 -5.93 8.21 -4.01
C HIS A 114 -4.50 8.08 -3.48
N THR A 115 -4.05 9.05 -2.68
CA THR A 115 -2.73 9.04 -2.04
C THR A 115 -2.82 9.68 -0.67
N TYR A 116 -2.79 8.86 0.37
CA TYR A 116 -2.97 9.18 1.80
C TYR A 116 -4.35 9.74 2.16
N SER A 117 -4.78 10.82 1.50
CA SER A 117 -6.12 11.38 1.69
C SER A 117 -6.92 11.31 0.41
N SER A 118 -7.93 10.44 0.40
CA SER A 118 -8.92 10.34 -0.69
C SER A 118 -9.87 11.53 -0.79
N ARG A 119 -9.78 12.50 0.13
CA ARG A 119 -10.60 13.72 0.12
C ARG A 119 -9.82 14.96 -0.29
N HIS A 120 -8.56 15.06 0.13
CA HIS A 120 -7.84 16.33 0.08
C HIS A 120 -6.69 16.32 -0.92
N VAL A 121 -6.09 15.17 -1.23
CA VAL A 121 -4.88 15.10 -2.07
C VAL A 121 -5.25 14.85 -3.53
N ALA A 122 -4.76 15.72 -4.41
CA ALA A 122 -4.84 15.55 -5.86
C ALA A 122 -3.66 14.72 -6.40
N TYR A 123 -2.44 14.97 -5.92
CA TYR A 123 -1.28 14.12 -6.18
C TYR A 123 -0.14 14.38 -5.19
N TYR A 124 0.75 13.40 -5.07
CA TYR A 124 2.11 13.55 -4.53
C TYR A 124 3.12 13.41 -5.67
N ARG A 125 4.14 14.26 -5.69
CA ARG A 125 5.24 14.21 -6.65
C ARG A 125 6.58 14.34 -5.93
N LEU A 126 7.28 13.22 -5.77
CA LEU A 126 8.60 13.16 -5.16
C LEU A 126 9.68 13.33 -6.24
N ASN A 127 10.49 14.37 -6.11
CA ASN A 127 11.45 14.82 -7.13
C ASN A 127 10.76 15.02 -8.49
N ARG A 128 10.96 14.09 -9.41
CA ARG A 128 10.39 14.13 -10.77
C ARG A 128 9.30 13.08 -11.01
N PHE A 129 8.94 12.31 -10.00
CA PHE A 129 8.05 11.16 -10.12
C PHE A 129 6.76 11.39 -9.34
N PHE A 130 5.61 11.12 -9.97
CA PHE A 130 4.37 10.96 -9.22
C PHE A 130 4.46 9.68 -8.40
N VAL A 131 4.05 9.75 -7.14
CA VAL A 131 4.13 8.62 -6.21
C VAL A 131 2.79 8.46 -5.51
N GLY A 132 2.30 7.23 -5.45
CA GLY A 132 1.25 6.82 -4.54
C GLY A 132 1.81 6.28 -3.23
N GLU A 133 0.91 5.70 -2.44
CA GLU A 133 1.28 5.03 -1.20
C GLU A 133 2.18 3.82 -1.45
N PHE A 134 1.89 3.04 -2.50
CA PHE A 134 2.75 1.93 -2.91
C PHE A 134 4.18 2.42 -3.19
N GLY A 135 4.33 3.41 -4.08
CA GLY A 135 5.64 3.92 -4.46
C GLY A 135 6.42 4.50 -3.28
N ALA A 136 5.75 5.24 -2.40
CA ALA A 136 6.36 5.80 -1.19
C ALA A 136 6.83 4.69 -0.23
N ARG A 137 5.97 3.72 0.10
CA ARG A 137 6.29 2.62 1.02
C ARG A 137 7.33 1.65 0.43
N ALA A 138 7.29 1.39 -0.87
CA ALA A 138 8.31 0.61 -1.56
C ALA A 138 9.68 1.30 -1.52
N LEU A 139 9.72 2.65 -1.60
CA LEU A 139 10.96 3.42 -1.48
C LEU A 139 11.52 3.33 -0.06
N VAL A 140 10.66 3.48 0.96
CA VAL A 140 11.05 3.34 2.37
C VAL A 140 11.62 1.94 2.64
N ALA A 141 10.99 0.89 2.11
CA ALA A 141 11.52 -0.47 2.22
C ALA A 141 12.85 -0.65 1.48
N GLY A 142 12.96 -0.10 0.26
CA GLY A 142 14.15 -0.21 -0.56
C GLY A 142 15.37 0.48 0.05
N GLN A 143 15.20 1.62 0.71
CA GLN A 143 16.27 2.31 1.44
C GLN A 143 16.79 1.53 2.65
N GLN A 144 15.98 0.61 3.18
CA GLN A 144 16.37 -0.33 4.23
C GLN A 144 16.94 -1.63 3.64
N GLY A 145 17.09 -1.72 2.32
CA GLY A 145 17.61 -2.90 1.62
C GLY A 145 16.60 -4.04 1.48
N VAL A 146 15.31 -3.81 1.76
CA VAL A 146 14.28 -4.86 1.72
C VAL A 146 13.46 -4.74 0.43
N PRO A 147 13.42 -5.79 -0.41
CA PRO A 147 12.67 -5.75 -1.65
C PRO A 147 11.16 -5.86 -1.43
N THR A 148 10.39 -5.13 -2.24
CA THR A 148 8.92 -5.29 -2.32
C THR A 148 8.61 -6.23 -3.47
N VAL A 149 8.16 -7.44 -3.17
CA VAL A 149 8.16 -8.57 -4.13
C VAL A 149 6.77 -8.91 -4.68
N CYS A 150 5.71 -8.45 -4.01
CA CYS A 150 4.35 -8.79 -4.35
C CYS A 150 3.40 -7.60 -4.14
N LEU A 151 2.44 -7.44 -5.05
CA LEU A 151 1.27 -6.59 -4.85
C LEU A 151 0.00 -7.32 -5.26
N ALA A 152 -0.98 -7.39 -4.37
CA ALA A 152 -2.36 -7.78 -4.68
C ALA A 152 -3.28 -6.55 -4.61
N GLY A 153 -4.09 -6.36 -5.64
CA GLY A 153 -4.91 -5.16 -5.81
C GLY A 153 -5.65 -5.10 -7.15
N ASP A 154 -5.98 -3.90 -7.59
CA ASP A 154 -6.54 -3.67 -8.92
C ASP A 154 -5.47 -3.64 -10.04
N ASP A 155 -5.91 -3.66 -11.29
CA ASP A 155 -5.02 -3.70 -12.46
C ASP A 155 -4.18 -2.42 -12.64
N LYS A 156 -4.64 -1.26 -12.16
CA LYS A 156 -3.87 0.01 -12.23
C LYS A 156 -2.86 0.07 -11.09
N ALA A 157 -3.19 -0.44 -9.91
CA ALA A 157 -2.21 -0.64 -8.83
C ALA A 157 -1.09 -1.59 -9.25
N ALA A 158 -1.44 -2.72 -9.89
CA ALA A 158 -0.46 -3.64 -10.47
C ALA A 158 0.43 -2.93 -11.49
N ARG A 159 -0.15 -2.11 -12.37
CA ARG A 159 0.64 -1.37 -13.36
C ARG A 159 1.55 -0.31 -12.76
N GLU A 160 1.08 0.40 -11.72
CA GLU A 160 1.94 1.30 -10.92
C GLU A 160 3.12 0.51 -10.33
N ALA A 161 2.83 -0.65 -9.73
CA ALA A 161 3.82 -1.49 -9.10
C ALA A 161 4.90 -1.97 -10.07
N GLU A 162 4.53 -2.46 -11.25
CA GLU A 162 5.47 -2.88 -12.29
C GLU A 162 6.37 -1.73 -12.78
N ASN A 163 5.86 -0.49 -12.83
CA ASN A 163 6.68 0.65 -13.23
C ASN A 163 7.73 1.00 -12.14
N VAL A 164 7.35 0.84 -10.86
CA VAL A 164 8.15 1.17 -9.68
C VAL A 164 9.08 0.02 -9.26
N VAL A 165 8.73 -1.23 -9.51
CA VAL A 165 9.53 -2.42 -9.24
C VAL A 165 9.35 -3.40 -10.43
N PRO A 166 10.23 -3.35 -11.45
CA PRO A 166 10.01 -4.07 -12.72
C PRO A 166 9.82 -5.58 -12.61
N ASP A 167 10.45 -6.22 -11.61
CA ASP A 167 10.42 -7.66 -11.42
C ASP A 167 9.37 -8.12 -10.39
N ILE A 168 8.51 -7.20 -9.90
CA ILE A 168 7.47 -7.52 -8.92
C ILE A 168 6.44 -8.49 -9.49
N GLU A 169 5.91 -9.36 -8.64
CA GLU A 169 4.77 -10.21 -8.98
C GLU A 169 3.46 -9.54 -8.56
N THR A 170 2.48 -9.49 -9.46
CA THR A 170 1.19 -8.82 -9.19
C THR A 170 0.00 -9.76 -9.27
N ALA A 171 -0.90 -9.66 -8.29
CA ALA A 171 -2.18 -10.35 -8.22
C ALA A 171 -3.32 -9.36 -8.48
N VAL A 172 -3.74 -9.23 -9.73
CA VAL A 172 -4.93 -8.46 -10.10
C VAL A 172 -6.18 -9.23 -9.68
N VAL A 173 -6.92 -8.69 -8.71
CA VAL A 173 -8.17 -9.29 -8.18
C VAL A 173 -9.44 -8.58 -8.66
N LYS A 174 -9.28 -7.43 -9.33
CA LYS A 174 -10.35 -6.68 -10.01
C LYS A 174 -9.78 -5.77 -11.09
N GLU A 175 -10.61 -5.44 -12.07
CA GLU A 175 -10.28 -4.53 -13.16
C GLU A 175 -11.07 -3.22 -13.02
N GLY A 176 -10.36 -2.12 -12.87
CA GLY A 176 -10.94 -0.79 -12.73
C GLY A 176 -11.69 -0.30 -13.97
N THR A 177 -12.90 0.21 -13.77
CA THR A 177 -13.69 0.86 -14.85
C THR A 177 -14.05 2.31 -14.51
N GLY A 178 -13.83 2.73 -13.26
CA GLY A 178 -14.04 4.10 -12.78
C GLY A 178 -13.59 4.25 -11.32
N LEU A 179 -13.77 5.45 -10.75
CA LEU A 179 -13.34 5.75 -9.38
C LEU A 179 -14.08 4.91 -8.32
N GLU A 180 -15.36 4.61 -8.52
CA GLU A 180 -16.13 3.71 -7.65
C GLU A 180 -16.79 2.61 -8.49
N SER A 181 -16.01 2.00 -9.38
CA SER A 181 -16.50 0.95 -10.28
C SER A 181 -15.36 0.04 -10.74
N ALA A 182 -15.57 -1.27 -10.63
CA ALA A 182 -14.64 -2.29 -11.13
C ALA A 182 -15.37 -3.60 -11.49
N ASP A 183 -14.76 -4.39 -12.36
CA ASP A 183 -15.13 -5.78 -12.61
C ASP A 183 -14.31 -6.69 -11.70
N HIS A 184 -14.99 -7.40 -10.79
CA HIS A 184 -14.33 -8.14 -9.70
C HIS A 184 -14.20 -9.63 -10.01
N LEU A 185 -13.09 -10.23 -9.56
CA LEU A 185 -13.04 -11.69 -9.41
C LEU A 185 -14.02 -12.12 -8.31
N ALA A 186 -14.53 -13.35 -8.42
CA ALA A 186 -15.19 -14.00 -7.30
C ALA A 186 -14.21 -14.14 -6.12
N SER A 187 -14.71 -14.00 -4.90
CA SER A 187 -13.90 -14.03 -3.67
C SER A 187 -12.93 -15.21 -3.58
N ASP A 188 -13.38 -16.43 -3.90
CA ASP A 188 -12.53 -17.63 -3.88
C ASP A 188 -11.42 -17.57 -4.94
N ALA A 189 -11.73 -17.07 -6.14
CA ALA A 189 -10.77 -16.91 -7.23
C ALA A 189 -9.74 -15.79 -6.95
N ALA A 190 -10.16 -14.72 -6.27
CA ALA A 190 -9.24 -13.69 -5.78
C ALA A 190 -8.24 -14.29 -4.77
N CYS A 191 -8.72 -15.06 -3.80
CA CYS A 191 -7.86 -15.75 -2.83
C CYS A 191 -6.90 -16.73 -3.51
N GLU A 192 -7.39 -17.54 -4.47
CA GLU A 192 -6.53 -18.44 -5.25
C GLU A 192 -5.42 -17.67 -5.99
N ARG A 193 -5.78 -16.59 -6.68
CA ARG A 193 -4.81 -15.73 -7.38
C ARG A 193 -3.76 -15.16 -6.43
N VAL A 194 -4.18 -14.60 -5.30
CA VAL A 194 -3.26 -14.01 -4.30
C VAL A 194 -2.31 -15.07 -3.76
N ARG A 195 -2.80 -16.27 -3.44
CA ARG A 195 -1.97 -17.39 -2.97
C ARG A 195 -0.92 -17.80 -3.98
N GLU A 196 -1.31 -17.97 -5.24
CA GLU A 196 -0.39 -18.37 -6.31
C GLU A 196 0.69 -17.33 -6.56
N VAL A 197 0.30 -16.05 -6.64
CA VAL A 197 1.22 -14.93 -6.88
C VAL A 197 2.18 -14.77 -5.70
N ALA A 198 1.67 -14.79 -4.46
CA ALA A 198 2.52 -14.72 -3.27
C ALA A 198 3.54 -15.87 -3.24
N ALA A 199 3.14 -17.09 -3.62
CA ALA A 199 4.08 -18.21 -3.74
C ALA A 199 5.13 -18.00 -4.85
N ARG A 200 4.76 -17.42 -6.00
CA ARG A 200 5.73 -17.07 -7.05
C ARG A 200 6.69 -15.98 -6.59
N ALA A 201 6.18 -14.90 -6.01
CA ALA A 201 6.97 -13.80 -5.46
C ALA A 201 7.98 -14.32 -4.43
N THR A 202 7.52 -15.22 -3.55
CA THR A 202 8.36 -15.83 -2.52
C THR A 202 9.50 -16.68 -3.09
N ARG A 203 9.29 -17.38 -4.21
CA ARG A 203 10.36 -18.13 -4.90
C ARG A 203 11.38 -17.22 -5.59
N ARG A 204 10.99 -15.98 -5.87
CA ARG A 204 11.75 -15.00 -6.67
C ARG A 204 12.23 -13.81 -5.84
N VAL A 205 12.23 -13.91 -4.50
CA VAL A 205 12.65 -12.80 -3.63
C VAL A 205 14.04 -12.28 -4.01
N ASP A 206 14.97 -13.19 -4.29
CA ASP A 206 16.34 -12.85 -4.67
C ASP A 206 16.47 -12.24 -6.09
N ASP A 207 15.42 -12.34 -6.92
CA ASP A 207 15.38 -11.76 -8.27
C ASP A 207 14.88 -10.31 -8.26
N VAL A 208 14.24 -9.86 -7.17
CA VAL A 208 13.63 -8.53 -7.08
C VAL A 208 14.58 -7.57 -6.36
N ALA A 209 15.06 -6.56 -7.07
CA ALA A 209 15.89 -5.52 -6.48
C ALA A 209 15.06 -4.60 -5.54
N PRO A 210 15.60 -4.19 -4.38
CA PRO A 210 15.01 -3.14 -3.57
C PRO A 210 14.85 -1.82 -4.37
N PHE A 211 13.76 -1.10 -4.16
CA PHE A 211 13.48 0.16 -4.86
C PHE A 211 14.11 1.34 -4.11
N ASP A 212 15.28 1.80 -4.54
CA ASP A 212 16.06 2.87 -3.89
C ASP A 212 16.43 4.03 -4.85
N ARG A 213 15.92 4.00 -6.07
CA ARG A 213 16.32 4.86 -7.20
C ARG A 213 15.81 6.31 -7.15
N ILE A 214 15.13 6.72 -6.07
CA ILE A 214 14.86 8.13 -5.79
C ILE A 214 15.84 8.59 -4.71
N GLU A 215 16.82 9.40 -5.10
CA GLU A 215 17.92 9.84 -4.25
C GLU A 215 17.65 11.23 -3.63
N PRO A 216 18.27 11.52 -2.46
CA PRO A 216 18.25 12.87 -1.88
C PRO A 216 19.07 13.87 -2.73
N PRO A 217 18.81 15.18 -2.61
CA PRO A 217 17.76 15.77 -1.79
C PRO A 217 16.36 15.47 -2.32
N TYR A 218 15.44 15.19 -1.41
CA TYR A 218 14.04 14.99 -1.70
C TYR A 218 13.32 16.33 -1.81
N SER A 219 12.54 16.48 -2.86
CA SER A 219 11.57 17.56 -3.05
C SER A 219 10.21 16.92 -3.26
N LEU A 220 9.40 16.82 -2.20
CA LEU A 220 8.02 16.36 -2.31
C LEU A 220 7.09 17.54 -2.56
N GLU A 221 6.43 17.53 -3.70
CA GLU A 221 5.32 18.43 -3.99
C GLU A 221 4.01 17.72 -3.67
N ILE A 222 3.19 18.34 -2.82
CA ILE A 222 1.85 17.87 -2.48
C ILE A 222 0.88 18.88 -3.07
N ARG A 223 0.02 18.40 -3.98
CA ARG A 223 -1.10 19.20 -4.50
C ARG A 223 -2.40 18.71 -3.90
N TYR A 224 -3.19 19.66 -3.42
CA TYR A 224 -4.52 19.46 -2.85
C TYR A 224 -5.62 19.75 -3.88
N VAL A 225 -6.78 19.12 -3.67
CA VAL A 225 -7.98 19.32 -4.49
C VAL A 225 -8.50 20.75 -4.31
N ASP A 226 -8.66 21.17 -3.06
CA ASP A 226 -9.13 22.50 -2.66
C ASP A 226 -7.97 23.38 -2.16
N PRO A 227 -8.17 24.71 -2.04
CA PRO A 227 -7.23 25.54 -1.30
C PRO A 227 -6.98 24.96 0.10
N HIS A 228 -5.71 24.93 0.51
CA HIS A 228 -5.27 24.23 1.71
C HIS A 228 -4.31 25.13 2.47
N ASP A 229 -4.53 25.35 3.76
CA ASP A 229 -3.69 26.24 4.57
C ASP A 229 -2.53 25.48 5.22
N ASP A 230 -1.54 26.21 5.76
CA ASP A 230 -0.40 25.55 6.41
C ASP A 230 -0.88 24.84 7.67
N GLU A 231 -1.87 25.37 8.39
CA GLU A 231 -2.46 24.77 9.59
C GLU A 231 -3.05 23.37 9.33
N ASP A 232 -3.42 23.06 8.09
CA ASP A 232 -4.01 21.78 7.71
C ASP A 232 -2.96 20.68 7.43
N LEU A 233 -1.66 21.01 7.31
CA LEU A 233 -0.66 19.96 7.10
C LEU A 233 -0.50 19.13 8.38
N PRO A 234 -0.13 17.83 8.28
CA PRO A 234 0.16 17.01 9.45
C PRO A 234 1.19 17.64 10.40
N ASP A 235 0.90 17.59 11.71
CA ASP A 235 1.76 18.16 12.77
C ASP A 235 3.19 17.62 12.77
N ARG A 236 3.40 16.41 12.24
CA ARG A 236 4.72 15.77 12.15
C ARG A 236 5.65 16.40 11.11
N ILE A 237 5.15 17.26 10.23
CA ILE A 237 5.96 17.92 9.21
C ILE A 237 6.67 19.12 9.85
N ASP A 238 8.00 19.15 9.77
CA ASP A 238 8.75 20.36 10.13
C ASP A 238 8.40 21.49 9.14
N ARG A 239 7.73 22.51 9.67
CA ARG A 239 7.28 23.67 8.90
C ARG A 239 8.42 24.48 8.31
N SER A 240 9.64 24.36 8.86
CA SER A 240 10.82 25.01 8.31
C SER A 240 11.25 24.44 6.95
N LEU A 241 10.83 23.21 6.63
CA LEU A 241 11.09 22.53 5.37
C LEU A 241 10.03 22.81 4.29
N VAL A 242 8.93 23.49 4.67
CA VAL A 242 7.76 23.69 3.81
C VAL A 242 7.84 25.02 3.09
N THR A 243 7.70 24.99 1.76
CA THR A 243 7.49 26.17 0.92
C THR A 243 6.13 26.08 0.24
N ARG A 244 5.28 27.09 0.43
CA ARG A 244 4.02 27.24 -0.30
C ARG A 244 4.27 27.73 -1.71
N ILE A 245 3.83 26.96 -2.70
CA ILE A 245 4.00 27.26 -4.13
C ILE A 245 2.78 28.02 -4.66
N ASP A 246 1.58 27.56 -4.34
CA ASP A 246 0.32 28.23 -4.66
C ASP A 246 -0.75 27.91 -3.59
N ALA A 247 -2.00 28.34 -3.82
CA ALA A 247 -3.10 28.11 -2.88
C ALA A 247 -3.41 26.63 -2.60
N ARG A 248 -2.96 25.72 -3.46
CA ARG A 248 -3.25 24.28 -3.42
C ARG A 248 -1.98 23.41 -3.37
N THR A 249 -0.80 24.00 -3.36
CA THR A 249 0.44 23.26 -3.56
C THR A 249 1.49 23.70 -2.57
N VAL A 250 2.02 22.73 -1.83
CA VAL A 250 3.18 22.90 -0.95
C VAL A 250 4.32 22.03 -1.45
N ARG A 251 5.55 22.44 -1.15
CA ARG A 251 6.77 21.67 -1.39
C ARG A 251 7.49 21.46 -0.07
N ILE A 252 7.94 20.25 0.18
CA ILE A 252 8.78 19.87 1.32
C ILE A 252 10.14 19.47 0.78
N GLU A 253 11.21 20.09 1.26
CA GLU A 253 12.58 19.79 0.82
C GLU A 253 13.44 19.29 1.99
N SER A 254 14.03 18.11 1.85
CA SER A 254 14.95 17.55 2.86
C SER A 254 16.01 16.63 2.25
N GLY A 255 17.12 16.43 2.97
CA GLY A 255 18.07 15.35 2.71
C GLY A 255 17.64 13.99 3.27
N ASP A 256 16.64 13.96 4.15
CA ASP A 256 16.13 12.75 4.80
C ASP A 256 14.72 12.40 4.29
N LEU A 257 14.50 11.13 3.96
CA LEU A 257 13.19 10.64 3.53
C LEU A 257 12.19 10.64 4.69
N ALA A 258 12.66 10.50 5.93
CA ALA A 258 11.83 10.48 7.12
C ALA A 258 11.12 11.82 7.39
N ASP A 259 11.60 12.91 6.80
CA ASP A 259 10.94 14.23 6.86
C ASP A 259 9.72 14.33 5.92
N MET A 260 9.58 13.38 4.99
CA MET A 260 8.40 13.31 4.12
C MET A 260 7.22 12.71 4.90
N PRO A 261 5.98 13.20 4.70
CA PRO A 261 4.79 12.71 5.38
C PRO A 261 4.28 11.39 4.78
N PHE A 262 5.18 10.43 4.54
CA PHE A 262 4.84 9.09 4.08
C PHE A 262 4.33 8.18 5.19
#